data_AF-A0AAW5EGM1-F1
#
_entry.id   AF-A0AAW5EGM1-F1
#
_cell.length_a   1.000
_cell.length_b   1.000
_cell.length_c   1.000
_cell.angle_alpha   90.00
_cell.angle_beta   90.00
_cell.angle_gamma   90.00
#
_symmetry.space_group_name_H-M   'P 1'
#
loop_
_entity.id
_entity.type
_entity.pdbx_description
1 polymer ?
#
loop_
_entity_poly.entity_id
_entity_poly.type
_entity_poly.pdbx_seq_one_letter_code
_entity_poly.pdbx_strand_id
1 'polypeptide(L)'
;KGLEFDHVILLDSLSKNNPNNKTIMLEYDIDQGWELHIKDSYRKATQESEYKAFIDKITKADYEDDINKLYVAFTRAKDNLIIIKRNASFQSGNYPSYLNTMLDIEIQELGEIEIQTNDTHLPQKESFQALMEFEKIPLQDIERKENTSSDEIYFGNAFH
;
A
#
# COMPACT_ATOMS: atom_id res chain seq x y z
N LYS A 1 -4.94 -10.17 3.18
CA LYS A 1 -4.42 -11.48 2.68
C LYS A 1 -5.49 -12.52 3.00
N GLY A 2 -5.86 -13.39 2.06
CA GLY A 2 -6.94 -14.38 2.27
C GLY A 2 -8.33 -14.01 1.71
N LEU A 3 -8.42 -12.97 0.89
CA LEU A 3 -9.60 -12.71 0.04
C LEU A 3 -9.24 -13.08 -1.40
N GLU A 4 -10.24 -13.47 -2.18
CA GLU A 4 -10.12 -13.78 -3.60
C GLU A 4 -11.28 -13.10 -4.34
N PHE A 5 -11.06 -12.75 -5.60
CA PHE A 5 -12.05 -12.03 -6.43
C PHE A 5 -12.14 -12.69 -7.80
N ASP A 6 -13.34 -12.71 -8.37
CA ASP A 6 -13.59 -13.28 -9.70
C ASP A 6 -12.76 -12.54 -10.77
N HIS A 7 -12.68 -11.21 -10.66
CA HIS A 7 -11.92 -10.36 -11.57
C HIS A 7 -11.02 -9.38 -10.80
N VAL A 8 -9.76 -9.27 -11.20
CA VAL A 8 -8.76 -8.39 -10.57
C VAL A 8 -8.05 -7.54 -11.61
N ILE A 9 -7.91 -6.25 -11.31
CA ILE A 9 -7.02 -5.35 -12.04
C ILE A 9 -5.80 -5.07 -11.17
N LEU A 10 -4.63 -5.52 -11.62
CA LEU A 10 -3.35 -5.24 -11.00
C LEU A 10 -2.67 -4.07 -11.73
N LEU A 11 -2.55 -2.94 -11.04
CA LEU A 11 -1.88 -1.76 -11.56
C LEU A 11 -0.50 -1.63 -10.93
N ASP A 12 0.50 -1.32 -11.74
CA ASP A 12 1.84 -0.97 -11.27
C ASP A 12 1.84 0.30 -10.41
N SER A 13 2.91 0.53 -9.65
CA SER A 13 3.01 1.70 -8.79
C SER A 13 2.79 2.99 -9.58
N LEU A 14 1.79 3.78 -9.17
CA LEU A 14 1.56 5.13 -9.69
C LEU A 14 2.38 6.19 -8.94
N SER A 15 2.72 5.90 -7.68
CA SER A 15 3.41 6.80 -6.76
C SER A 15 4.89 6.96 -7.07
N LYS A 16 5.47 8.08 -6.63
CA LYS A 16 6.91 8.24 -6.60
C LYS A 16 7.53 7.27 -5.59
N ASN A 17 8.74 6.79 -5.88
CA ASN A 17 9.57 6.15 -4.88
C ASN A 17 9.78 7.15 -3.75
N ASN A 18 9.43 6.76 -2.53
CA ASN A 18 9.75 7.59 -1.38
C ASN A 18 11.19 7.26 -1.01
N PRO A 19 12.16 8.18 -1.15
CA PRO A 19 13.52 7.89 -0.74
C PRO A 19 13.49 7.47 0.72
N ASN A 20 14.11 6.33 1.03
CA ASN A 20 14.14 5.80 2.38
C ASN A 20 14.97 6.77 3.26
N ASN A 21 14.30 7.77 3.81
CA ASN A 21 14.86 8.82 4.64
C ASN A 21 14.97 8.39 6.11
N LYS A 22 14.76 7.11 6.42
CA LYS A 22 14.95 6.59 7.76
C LYS A 22 16.43 6.71 8.14
N THR A 23 16.69 7.50 9.18
CA THR A 23 18.02 7.65 9.79
C THR A 23 18.42 6.40 10.58
N ILE A 24 17.44 5.66 11.10
CA ILE A 24 17.65 4.45 11.89
C ILE A 24 17.20 3.25 11.05
N MET A 25 18.08 2.26 10.94
CA MET A 25 17.83 0.99 10.25
C MET A 25 17.84 -0.12 11.30
N LEU A 26 16.81 -0.94 11.29
CA LEU A 26 16.58 -2.03 12.23
C LEU A 26 16.26 -3.29 11.44
N GLU A 27 16.96 -4.37 11.75
CA GLU A 27 16.69 -5.70 11.19
C GLU A 27 16.71 -6.72 12.32
N TYR A 28 15.81 -7.70 12.27
CA TYR A 28 15.78 -8.78 13.26
C TYR A 28 16.44 -10.03 12.69
N ASP A 29 17.30 -10.64 13.49
CA ASP A 29 17.89 -11.94 13.24
C ASP A 29 17.36 -12.96 14.25
N ILE A 30 17.01 -14.16 13.80
CA ILE A 30 16.46 -15.20 14.67
C ILE A 30 17.50 -15.69 15.68
N ASP A 31 18.77 -15.77 15.27
CA ASP A 31 19.85 -16.29 16.10
C ASP A 31 20.50 -15.17 16.93
N GLN A 32 20.62 -13.97 16.37
CA GLN A 32 21.35 -12.85 17.00
C GLN A 32 20.47 -11.77 17.62
N GLY A 33 19.16 -11.75 17.34
CA GLY A 33 18.22 -10.74 17.82
C GLY A 33 18.22 -9.46 16.97
N TRP A 34 17.85 -8.33 17.58
CA TRP A 34 17.77 -7.05 16.87
C TRP A 34 19.15 -6.47 16.57
N GLU A 35 19.38 -6.13 15.31
CA GLU A 35 20.53 -5.37 14.85
C GLU A 35 20.10 -3.95 14.47
N LEU A 36 20.83 -2.94 14.95
CA LEU A 36 20.53 -1.53 14.74
C LEU A 36 21.75 -0.80 14.18
N HIS A 37 21.53 -0.07 13.08
CA HIS A 37 22.54 0.81 12.50
C HIS A 37 21.95 2.19 12.19
N ILE A 38 22.78 3.21 12.35
CA ILE A 38 22.46 4.56 11.87
C ILE A 38 22.92 4.67 10.42
N LYS A 39 22.06 5.21 9.57
CA LYS A 39 22.37 5.47 8.18
C LYS A 39 23.39 6.61 8.10
N ASP A 40 24.63 6.24 7.83
CA ASP A 40 25.77 7.16 7.77
C ASP A 40 26.44 7.06 6.39
N SER A 41 26.59 8.21 5.72
CA SER A 41 27.26 8.31 4.43
C SER A 41 28.76 8.01 4.53
N TYR A 42 29.38 8.28 5.68
CA TYR A 42 30.78 7.97 5.93
C TYR A 42 31.03 6.47 5.95
N ARG A 43 30.20 5.70 6.67
CA ARG A 43 30.26 4.23 6.70
C ARG A 43 30.04 3.59 5.33
N LYS A 44 29.21 4.22 4.50
CA LYS A 44 29.04 3.81 3.09
C LYS A 44 30.33 4.02 2.28
N ALA A 45 31.08 5.08 2.56
CA ALA A 45 32.33 5.39 1.87
C ALA A 45 33.51 4.51 2.33
N THR A 46 33.55 4.12 3.61
CA THR A 46 34.61 3.28 4.17
C THR A 46 34.48 1.80 3.80
N GLN A 47 33.33 1.38 3.26
CA GLN A 47 33.04 -0.01 2.85
C GLN A 47 33.32 -1.04 3.98
N GLU A 48 33.01 -0.66 5.22
CA GLU A 48 33.08 -1.56 6.36
C GLU A 48 32.24 -2.82 6.10
N SER A 49 32.86 -3.99 6.26
CA SER A 49 32.28 -5.27 5.85
C SER A 49 30.98 -5.60 6.58
N GLU A 50 30.91 -5.31 7.87
CA GLU A 50 29.74 -5.59 8.70
C GLU A 50 28.55 -4.72 8.28
N TYR A 51 28.78 -3.41 8.15
CA TYR A 51 27.74 -2.48 7.69
C TYR A 51 27.27 -2.82 6.27
N LYS A 52 28.18 -3.22 5.37
CA LYS A 52 27.81 -3.65 4.03
C LYS A 52 26.93 -4.89 4.06
N ALA A 53 27.31 -5.91 4.84
CA ALA A 53 26.52 -7.13 5.00
C ALA A 53 25.11 -6.84 5.55
N PHE A 54 25.00 -5.92 6.52
CA PHE A 54 23.73 -5.47 7.06
C PHE A 54 22.84 -4.78 6.00
N ILE A 55 23.39 -3.86 5.21
CA ILE A 55 22.66 -3.18 4.14
C ILE A 55 22.20 -4.18 3.06
N ASP A 56 23.06 -5.13 2.68
CA ASP A 56 22.74 -6.17 1.71
C ASP A 56 21.60 -7.07 2.23
N LYS A 57 21.61 -7.41 3.53
CA LYS A 57 20.54 -8.18 4.20
C LYS A 57 19.20 -7.45 4.12
N ILE A 58 19.14 -6.18 4.52
CA ILE A 58 17.90 -5.38 4.46
C ILE A 58 17.41 -5.24 3.01
N THR A 59 18.31 -4.90 2.09
CA THR A 59 17.94 -4.70 0.67
C THR A 59 17.36 -5.97 0.07
N LYS A 60 17.93 -7.12 0.43
CA LYS A 60 17.41 -8.43 0.01
C LYS A 60 16.04 -8.72 0.64
N ALA A 61 15.86 -8.45 1.93
CA ALA A 61 14.58 -8.64 2.62
C ALA A 61 13.47 -7.77 2.01
N ASP A 62 13.75 -6.49 1.72
CA ASP A 62 12.83 -5.57 1.05
C ASP A 62 12.44 -6.10 -0.34
N TYR A 63 13.42 -6.58 -1.12
CA TYR A 63 13.18 -7.17 -2.45
C TYR A 63 12.28 -8.42 -2.36
N GLU A 64 12.55 -9.32 -1.41
CA GLU A 64 11.74 -10.53 -1.21
C GLU A 64 10.31 -10.20 -0.77
N ASP A 65 10.12 -9.19 0.08
CA ASP A 65 8.79 -8.71 0.50
C ASP A 65 8.01 -8.14 -0.69
N ASP A 66 8.66 -7.36 -1.56
CA ASP A 66 8.03 -6.82 -2.77
C ASP A 66 7.63 -7.92 -3.76
N ILE A 67 8.48 -8.94 -3.97
CA ILE A 67 8.11 -10.13 -4.76
C ILE A 67 6.90 -10.85 -4.16
N ASN A 68 6.86 -11.00 -2.83
CA ASN A 68 5.74 -11.62 -2.14
C ASN A 68 4.45 -10.82 -2.28
N LYS A 69 4.51 -9.48 -2.26
CA LYS A 69 3.35 -8.61 -2.53
C LYS A 69 2.83 -8.83 -3.95
N LEU A 70 3.72 -8.90 -4.94
CA LEU A 70 3.34 -9.21 -6.32
C LEU A 70 2.69 -10.59 -6.40
N TYR A 71 3.35 -11.63 -5.90
CA TYR A 71 2.79 -12.99 -5.87
C TYR A 71 1.38 -13.01 -5.26
N VAL A 72 1.23 -12.34 -4.12
CA VAL A 72 -0.06 -12.19 -3.44
C VAL A 72 -1.10 -11.49 -4.32
N ALA A 73 -0.73 -10.46 -5.09
CA ALA A 73 -1.63 -9.72 -5.95
C ALA A 73 -2.06 -10.53 -7.20
N PHE A 74 -1.12 -11.23 -7.83
CA PHE A 74 -1.38 -12.11 -8.97
C PHE A 74 -2.32 -13.27 -8.60
N THR A 75 -2.19 -13.81 -7.39
CA THR A 75 -3.00 -14.94 -6.91
C THR A 75 -4.37 -14.54 -6.35
N ARG A 76 -4.77 -13.27 -6.46
CA ARG A 76 -6.11 -12.82 -6.03
C ARG A 76 -7.22 -13.15 -7.02
N ALA A 77 -6.89 -13.30 -8.29
CA ALA A 77 -7.86 -13.49 -9.36
C ALA A 77 -8.27 -14.97 -9.49
N LYS A 78 -9.57 -15.24 -9.59
CA LYS A 78 -10.09 -16.57 -9.92
C LYS A 78 -10.28 -16.78 -11.41
N ASP A 79 -10.95 -15.83 -12.06
CA ASP A 79 -11.33 -15.96 -13.46
C ASP A 79 -10.46 -15.06 -14.35
N ASN A 80 -10.43 -13.75 -14.07
CA ASN A 80 -9.77 -12.75 -14.92
C ASN A 80 -8.74 -11.92 -14.16
N LEU A 81 -7.54 -11.80 -14.73
CA LEU A 81 -6.47 -10.91 -14.25
C LEU A 81 -6.05 -9.95 -15.35
N ILE A 82 -6.27 -8.66 -15.13
CA ILE A 82 -5.82 -7.59 -16.03
C ILE A 82 -4.62 -6.90 -15.37
N ILE A 83 -3.49 -6.87 -16.07
CA ILE A 83 -2.26 -6.26 -15.56
C ILE A 83 -1.96 -5.00 -16.37
N ILE A 84 -1.84 -3.88 -15.66
CA ILE A 84 -1.50 -2.59 -16.26
C ILE A 84 -0.11 -2.20 -15.76
N LYS A 85 0.88 -2.42 -16.61
CA LYS A 85 2.27 -2.03 -16.32
C LYS A 85 2.56 -0.58 -16.72
N ARG A 86 3.47 0.06 -15.99
CA ARG A 86 3.92 1.41 -16.35
C ARG A 86 4.66 1.38 -17.68
N ASN A 87 4.41 2.39 -18.51
CA ASN A 87 5.10 2.56 -19.78
C ASN A 87 6.60 2.84 -19.54
N ALA A 88 7.47 2.19 -20.33
CA ALA A 88 8.93 2.31 -20.22
C ALA A 88 9.43 3.76 -20.27
N SER A 89 8.83 4.61 -21.11
CA SER A 89 9.19 6.03 -21.25
C SER A 89 8.90 6.87 -20.00
N PHE A 90 8.08 6.36 -19.08
CA PHE A 90 7.72 7.01 -17.81
C PHE A 90 8.37 6.36 -16.59
N GLN A 91 9.30 5.44 -16.81
CA GLN A 91 10.18 4.92 -15.77
C GLN A 91 11.31 5.94 -15.54
N SER A 92 11.42 6.45 -14.33
CA SER A 92 12.58 7.23 -13.89
C SER A 92 12.94 6.81 -12.47
N GLY A 93 14.12 7.16 -11.97
CA GLY A 93 14.55 6.76 -10.61
C GLY A 93 13.55 7.14 -9.51
N ASN A 94 12.71 8.14 -9.75
CA ASN A 94 11.65 8.57 -8.85
C ASN A 94 10.32 7.83 -9.04
N TYR A 95 10.15 7.00 -10.08
CA TYR A 95 8.93 6.23 -10.35
C TYR A 95 9.30 4.80 -10.79
N PRO A 96 9.55 3.91 -9.81
CA PRO A 96 9.91 2.53 -10.10
C PRO A 96 8.71 1.78 -10.66
N SER A 97 9.01 0.75 -11.45
CA SER A 97 8.04 -0.18 -11.99
C SER A 97 8.39 -1.57 -11.50
N TYR A 98 7.54 -2.14 -10.63
CA TYR A 98 7.80 -3.48 -10.08
C TYR A 98 7.70 -4.54 -11.18
N LEU A 99 6.72 -4.39 -12.06
CA LEU A 99 6.44 -5.36 -13.11
C LEU A 99 7.52 -5.39 -14.20
N ASN A 100 8.11 -4.23 -14.55
CA ASN A 100 9.21 -4.20 -15.52
C ASN A 100 10.56 -4.52 -14.86
N THR A 101 10.86 -4.01 -13.66
CA THR A 101 12.18 -4.22 -13.04
C THR A 101 12.36 -5.60 -12.43
N MET A 102 11.32 -6.17 -11.82
CA MET A 102 11.44 -7.45 -11.11
C MET A 102 11.02 -8.66 -11.95
N LEU A 103 9.99 -8.52 -12.77
CA LEU A 103 9.39 -9.64 -13.50
C LEU A 103 9.59 -9.58 -15.03
N ASP A 104 9.97 -8.42 -15.56
CA ASP A 104 10.16 -8.14 -17.00
C ASP A 104 9.03 -8.69 -17.89
N ILE A 105 7.79 -8.45 -17.48
CA ILE A 105 6.62 -9.04 -18.15
C ILE A 105 6.40 -8.39 -19.52
N GLU A 106 6.39 -9.19 -20.57
CA GLU A 106 5.99 -8.77 -21.91
C GLU A 106 4.47 -8.59 -22.04
N ILE A 107 4.05 -7.77 -22.99
CA ILE A 107 2.62 -7.59 -23.27
C ILE A 107 2.12 -8.88 -23.92
N GLN A 108 1.14 -9.52 -23.28
CA GLN A 108 0.53 -10.75 -23.75
C GLN A 108 -0.93 -10.82 -23.32
N GLU A 109 -1.69 -11.64 -24.03
CA GLU A 109 -3.06 -12.01 -23.71
C GLU A 109 -3.11 -13.54 -23.66
N LEU A 110 -3.74 -14.09 -22.63
CA LEU A 110 -3.82 -15.54 -22.41
C LEU A 110 -5.26 -15.90 -22.01
N GLY A 111 -5.84 -16.87 -22.70
CA GLY A 111 -7.25 -17.24 -22.54
C GLY A 111 -8.17 -16.49 -23.50
N GLU A 112 -9.48 -16.59 -23.26
CA GLU A 112 -10.52 -15.94 -24.06
C GLU A 112 -11.52 -15.24 -23.12
N ILE A 113 -11.98 -14.06 -23.51
CA ILE A 113 -13.01 -13.32 -22.77
C ILE A 113 -14.38 -13.83 -23.22
N GLU A 114 -15.04 -14.63 -22.38
CA GLU A 114 -16.42 -15.03 -22.60
C GLU A 114 -17.39 -13.95 -22.08
N ILE A 115 -18.10 -13.30 -23.01
CA ILE A 115 -19.18 -12.38 -22.65
C ILE A 115 -20.44 -13.20 -22.39
N GLN A 116 -20.75 -13.44 -21.13
CA GLN A 116 -22.05 -14.00 -20.77
C GLN A 116 -23.12 -12.91 -20.92
N THR A 117 -23.86 -12.96 -22.02
CA THR A 117 -25.11 -12.20 -22.17
C THR A 117 -26.19 -12.83 -21.30
N ASN A 118 -26.04 -12.69 -19.98
CA ASN A 118 -27.18 -12.86 -19.11
C ASN A 118 -28.10 -11.67 -19.43
N ASP A 119 -29.31 -11.95 -19.91
CA ASP A 119 -30.38 -10.96 -20.06
C ASP A 119 -30.52 -10.24 -18.72
N THR A 120 -29.79 -9.13 -18.59
CA THR A 120 -29.78 -8.36 -17.37
C THR A 120 -31.12 -7.65 -17.41
N HIS A 121 -32.08 -8.15 -16.65
CA HIS A 121 -33.23 -7.36 -16.26
C HIS A 121 -32.63 -6.09 -15.66
N LEU A 122 -32.57 -5.00 -16.44
CA LEU A 122 -32.18 -3.71 -15.91
C LEU A 122 -33.11 -3.53 -14.70
N PRO A 123 -32.58 -3.28 -13.47
CA PRO A 123 -33.45 -2.80 -12.43
C PRO A 123 -34.11 -1.57 -13.04
N GLN A 124 -35.43 -1.64 -13.21
CA GLN A 124 -36.20 -0.46 -13.58
C GLN A 124 -35.72 0.61 -12.61
N LYS A 125 -35.26 1.75 -13.14
CA LYS A 125 -34.99 2.93 -12.32
C LYS A 125 -36.26 3.15 -11.51
N GLU A 126 -36.28 2.66 -10.27
CA GLU A 126 -37.26 3.11 -9.32
C GLU A 126 -37.04 4.61 -9.27
N SER A 127 -38.06 5.36 -9.67
CA SER A 127 -38.06 6.80 -9.60
C SER A 127 -37.62 7.15 -8.19
N PHE A 128 -36.40 7.69 -8.05
CA PHE A 128 -35.94 8.22 -6.78
C PHE A 128 -37.02 9.21 -6.33
N GLN A 129 -37.74 8.86 -5.26
CA GLN A 129 -38.65 9.81 -4.63
C GLN A 129 -37.81 11.04 -4.29
N ALA A 130 -38.30 12.22 -4.65
CA ALA A 130 -37.62 13.46 -4.34
C ALA A 130 -37.32 13.46 -2.83
N LEU A 131 -36.03 13.54 -2.48
CA LEU A 131 -35.60 13.62 -1.10
C LEU A 131 -36.33 14.79 -0.44
N MET A 132 -36.89 14.57 0.74
CA MET A 132 -37.51 15.67 1.50
C MET A 132 -36.48 16.78 1.71
N GLU A 133 -36.94 18.02 1.63
CA GLU A 133 -36.10 19.18 1.88
C GLU A 133 -35.54 19.10 3.31
N PHE A 134 -34.24 19.32 3.47
CA PHE A 134 -33.58 19.24 4.78
C PHE A 134 -34.23 20.23 5.75
N GLU A 135 -34.77 19.72 6.86
CA GLU A 135 -35.20 20.59 7.95
C GLU A 135 -34.00 21.30 8.57
N LYS A 136 -34.10 22.62 8.72
CA LYS A 136 -33.09 23.39 9.43
C LYS A 136 -33.16 23.06 10.92
N ILE A 137 -32.24 22.24 11.39
CA ILE A 137 -32.08 21.93 12.80
C ILE A 137 -31.49 23.18 13.48
N PRO A 138 -32.15 23.75 14.52
CA PRO A 138 -31.61 24.86 15.28
C PRO A 138 -30.32 24.44 16.01
N LEU A 139 -29.45 25.41 16.30
CA LEU A 139 -28.27 25.14 17.12
C LEU A 139 -28.71 24.60 18.48
N GLN A 140 -28.07 23.50 18.90
CA GLN A 140 -28.28 22.92 20.21
C GLN A 140 -27.66 23.84 21.27
N ASP A 141 -28.46 24.27 22.24
CA ASP A 141 -27.95 24.98 23.41
C ASP A 141 -27.14 24.01 24.27
N ILE A 142 -25.82 24.19 24.26
CA ILE A 142 -24.91 23.45 25.14
C ILE A 142 -24.82 24.24 26.44
N GLU A 143 -25.41 23.71 27.51
CA GLU A 143 -25.14 24.22 28.86
C GLU A 143 -23.66 24.00 29.19
N ARG A 144 -22.89 25.09 29.21
CA ARG A 144 -21.52 25.08 29.73
C ARG A 144 -21.58 24.85 31.24
N LYS A 145 -21.49 23.60 31.67
CA LYS A 145 -21.14 23.30 33.05
C LYS A 145 -19.68 23.71 33.26
N GLU A 146 -19.47 24.77 34.04
CA GLU A 146 -18.15 25.05 34.63
C GLU A 146 -17.85 23.94 35.63
N ASN A 147 -17.26 22.84 35.14
CA ASN A 147 -16.66 21.84 36.00
C ASN A 147 -15.36 22.43 36.57
N THR A 148 -15.48 23.12 37.68
CA THR A 148 -14.35 23.37 38.58
C THR A 148 -14.06 22.05 39.31
N SER A 149 -12.88 21.48 39.03
CA SER A 149 -12.31 20.22 39.53
C SER A 149 -12.94 18.93 38.99
N SER A 150 -12.23 18.25 38.08
CA SER A 150 -11.61 16.95 38.38
C SER A 150 -10.87 16.43 37.13
N ASP A 151 -9.63 16.02 37.36
CA ASP A 151 -8.76 15.11 36.61
C ASP A 151 -8.72 15.24 35.08
N GLU A 152 -7.61 15.84 34.64
CA GLU A 152 -7.14 15.91 33.26
C GLU A 152 -7.42 14.63 32.48
N ILE A 153 -8.26 14.73 31.44
CA ILE A 153 -8.44 13.64 30.48
C ILE A 153 -7.17 13.59 29.62
N TYR A 154 -6.23 12.75 30.06
CA TYR A 154 -4.94 12.53 29.43
C TYR A 154 -5.12 11.72 28.14
N PHE A 155 -5.29 12.41 27.02
CA PHE A 155 -5.25 11.77 25.70
C PHE A 155 -3.80 11.58 25.26
N GLY A 156 -3.32 10.34 25.37
CA GLY A 156 -2.32 9.78 24.46
C GLY A 156 -0.87 10.21 24.69
N ASN A 157 -0.19 9.51 25.60
CA ASN A 157 1.24 9.22 25.41
C ASN A 157 1.39 8.24 24.23
N ALA A 158 1.35 8.75 23.01
CA ALA A 158 1.89 8.05 21.85
C ALA A 158 3.36 8.46 21.71
N PHE A 159 4.23 7.56 22.19
CA PHE A 159 5.69 7.47 22.03
C PHE A 159 6.39 8.57 21.22
N HIS A 160 7.32 9.25 21.90
CA HIS A 160 8.31 10.16 21.34
C HIS A 160 9.63 9.44 21.07
#